data_AF-A0A323VFJ9-F1
#
_entry.id   AF-A0A323VFJ9-F1
#
_cell.length_a   1.000
_cell.length_b   1.000
_cell.length_c   1.000
_cell.angle_alpha   90.00
_cell.angle_beta   90.00
_cell.angle_gamma   90.00
#
_symmetry.space_group_name_H-M   'P 1'
#
loop_
_entity.id
_entity.type
_entity.pdbx_description
1 polymer ?
#
loop_
_entity_poly.entity_id
_entity_poly.type
_entity_poly.pdbx_seq_one_letter_code
_entity_poly.pdbx_strand_id
1 'polypeptide(L)'
;LDAADVPTALQALWTIERTYLDAWSAALPGAPEYREFVEHWTVPGFAGYVAGLAQAADAVGGPVDDAVFIELVAAETAFWDMAMGAA
;
A
#
# COMPACT_ATOMS: atom_id res chain seq x y z
N LEU A 1 -8.41 -11.59 -4.92
CA LEU A 1 -8.81 -11.22 -3.54
C LEU A 1 -10.28 -11.52 -3.25
N ASP A 2 -11.16 -11.61 -4.25
CA ASP A 2 -12.62 -11.79 -4.05
C ASP A 2 -13.04 -13.07 -3.30
N ALA A 3 -12.15 -14.06 -3.20
CA ALA A 3 -12.37 -15.31 -2.46
C ALA A 3 -11.45 -15.44 -1.22
N ALA A 4 -10.66 -14.43 -0.91
CA ALA A 4 -9.77 -14.43 0.25
C ALA A 4 -10.59 -14.34 1.55
N ASP A 5 -10.07 -14.92 2.62
CA ASP A 5 -10.66 -14.69 3.93
C ASP A 5 -10.41 -13.26 4.41
N VAL A 6 -11.17 -12.83 5.42
CA VAL A 6 -11.11 -11.46 5.94
C VAL A 6 -9.69 -11.06 6.40
N PRO A 7 -8.94 -11.91 7.15
CA PRO A 7 -7.55 -11.60 7.51
C PRO A 7 -6.66 -11.33 6.30
N THR A 8 -6.70 -12.21 5.30
CA THR A 8 -5.86 -12.07 4.08
C THR A 8 -6.25 -10.84 3.29
N ALA A 9 -7.55 -10.57 3.14
CA ALA A 9 -8.03 -9.39 2.41
C ALA A 9 -7.62 -8.08 3.11
N LEU A 10 -7.65 -8.02 4.44
CA LEU A 10 -7.20 -6.87 5.21
C LEU A 10 -5.68 -6.68 5.13
N GLN A 11 -4.90 -7.75 5.24
CA GLN A 11 -3.45 -7.69 5.05
C GLN A 11 -3.11 -7.21 3.64
N ALA A 12 -3.82 -7.70 2.63
CA ALA A 12 -3.61 -7.30 1.25
C ALA A 12 -3.90 -5.81 1.02
N LEU A 13 -5.05 -5.33 1.50
CA LEU A 13 -5.42 -3.92 1.42
C LEU A 13 -4.40 -3.04 2.15
N TRP A 14 -4.03 -3.41 3.39
CA TRP A 14 -3.01 -2.69 4.13
C TRP A 14 -1.68 -2.60 3.38
N THR A 15 -1.23 -3.69 2.75
CA THR A 15 0.04 -3.76 2.01
C THR A 15 0.07 -2.76 0.86
N ILE A 16 -1.01 -2.69 0.08
CA ILE A 16 -1.15 -1.75 -1.06
C ILE A 16 -1.09 -0.31 -0.54
N GLU A 17 -1.96 0.03 0.41
CA GLU A 17 -2.09 1.39 0.93
C GLU A 17 -0.80 1.86 1.62
N ARG A 18 -0.10 0.94 2.31
CA ARG A 18 1.21 1.20 2.90
C ARG A 18 2.27 1.50 1.84
N THR A 19 2.27 0.76 0.74
CA THR A 19 3.21 0.96 -0.38
C THR A 19 3.04 2.36 -0.98
N TYR A 20 1.79 2.82 -1.19
CA TYR A 20 1.52 4.19 -1.64
C TYR A 20 1.99 5.26 -0.65
N LEU A 21 1.69 5.08 0.65
CA LEU A 21 2.15 6.02 1.68
C LEU A 21 3.68 6.14 1.68
N ASP A 22 4.39 5.01 1.66
CA ASP A 22 5.85 5.00 1.71
C ASP A 22 6.46 5.61 0.45
N ALA A 23 5.98 5.23 -0.73
CA ALA A 23 6.49 5.74 -2.01
C ALA A 23 6.30 7.25 -2.16
N TRP A 24 5.10 7.77 -1.91
CA TRP A 24 4.83 9.21 -2.03
C TRP A 24 5.48 10.03 -0.92
N SER A 25 5.61 9.48 0.29
CA SER A 25 6.36 10.14 1.37
C SER A 25 7.85 10.27 1.02
N ALA A 26 8.44 9.23 0.42
CA ALA A 26 9.82 9.27 -0.05
C ALA A 26 10.03 10.24 -1.21
N ALA A 27 8.98 10.50 -2.01
CA ALA A 27 9.02 11.41 -3.14
C ALA A 27 8.93 12.90 -2.74
N LEU A 28 8.67 13.25 -1.47
CA LEU A 28 8.46 14.63 -1.03
C LEU A 28 9.64 15.58 -1.35
N PRO A 29 9.39 16.82 -1.81
CA PRO A 29 8.09 17.44 -2.09
C PRO A 29 7.48 17.05 -3.45
N GLY A 30 8.18 16.24 -4.25
CA GLY A 30 7.78 15.82 -5.58
C GLY A 30 7.98 16.90 -6.65
N ALA A 31 7.82 16.50 -7.91
CA ALA A 31 7.76 17.45 -9.01
C ALA A 31 6.38 18.17 -9.04
N PRO A 32 6.31 19.45 -9.42
CA PRO A 32 5.06 20.23 -9.41
C PRO A 32 3.86 19.57 -10.14
N GLU A 33 4.14 18.81 -11.20
CA GLU A 33 3.18 18.07 -12.01
C GLU A 33 2.51 16.90 -11.26
N TYR A 34 3.13 16.40 -10.19
CA TYR A 34 2.60 15.30 -9.37
C TYR A 34 2.05 15.76 -8.03
N ARG A 35 1.89 17.07 -7.82
CA ARG A 35 1.47 17.65 -6.53
C ARG A 35 0.18 17.04 -5.99
N GLU A 36 -0.82 16.80 -6.85
CA GLU A 36 -2.09 16.20 -6.44
C GLU A 36 -1.88 14.81 -5.81
N PHE A 37 -1.00 13.99 -6.37
CA PHE A 37 -0.72 12.65 -5.85
C PHE A 37 0.06 12.72 -4.54
N VAL A 38 1.06 13.59 -4.46
CA VAL A 38 1.79 13.85 -3.21
C VAL A 38 0.78 14.26 -2.11
N GLU A 39 -0.04 15.26 -2.38
CA GLU A 39 -1.03 15.74 -1.40
C GLU A 39 -2.08 14.68 -1.05
N HIS A 40 -2.50 13.84 -2.00
CA HIS A 40 -3.47 12.78 -1.72
C HIS A 40 -2.90 11.70 -0.80
N TRP A 41 -1.67 11.24 -1.04
CA TRP A 41 -1.09 10.07 -0.37
C TRP A 41 -0.21 10.43 0.84
N THR A 42 0.13 11.71 1.06
CA THR A 42 0.95 12.13 2.23
C THR A 42 0.19 12.97 3.25
N VAL A 43 -1.13 13.17 3.09
CA VAL A 43 -1.93 13.86 4.12
C VAL A 43 -2.00 13.04 5.41
N PRO A 44 -2.05 13.71 6.59
CA PRO A 44 -2.15 13.01 7.88
C PRO A 44 -3.33 12.04 7.98
N GLY A 45 -4.46 12.36 7.33
CA GLY A 45 -5.64 11.50 7.31
C GLY A 45 -5.37 10.15 6.63
N PHE A 46 -4.60 10.13 5.55
CA PHE A 46 -4.23 8.90 4.86
C PHE A 46 -3.29 8.04 5.71
N ALA A 47 -2.27 8.65 6.32
CA ALA A 47 -1.39 7.94 7.27
C ALA A 47 -2.18 7.33 8.45
N GLY A 48 -3.19 8.05 8.96
CA GLY A 48 -4.09 7.55 10.00
C GLY A 48 -4.93 6.36 9.52
N TYR A 49 -5.44 6.40 8.29
CA TYR A 49 -6.17 5.29 7.68
C TYR A 49 -5.30 4.03 7.54
N VAL A 50 -4.06 4.16 7.02
CA VAL A 50 -3.11 3.04 6.91
C VAL A 50 -2.78 2.44 8.29
N ALA A 51 -2.59 3.29 9.31
CA ALA A 51 -2.37 2.83 10.68
C ALA A 51 -3.60 2.11 11.26
N GLY A 52 -4.82 2.55 10.91
CA GLY A 52 -6.06 1.88 11.28
C GLY A 52 -6.22 0.51 10.62
N LEU A 53 -5.82 0.37 9.36
CA LEU A 53 -5.82 -0.92 8.66
C LEU A 53 -4.87 -1.93 9.32
N ALA A 54 -3.66 -1.50 9.71
CA ALA A 54 -2.73 -2.35 10.46
C ALA A 54 -3.36 -2.85 11.77
N GLN A 55 -3.94 -1.94 12.56
CA GLN A 55 -4.61 -2.30 13.80
C GLN A 55 -5.79 -3.26 13.58
N ALA A 56 -6.55 -3.07 12.50
CA ALA A 56 -7.66 -3.95 12.16
C ALA A 56 -7.17 -5.36 11.77
N ALA A 57 -6.10 -5.45 10.98
CA ALA A 57 -5.48 -6.73 10.61
C ALA A 57 -4.97 -7.47 11.86
N ASP A 58 -4.27 -6.77 12.76
CA ASP A 58 -3.78 -7.32 14.03
C ASP A 58 -4.93 -7.81 14.92
N ALA A 59 -6.04 -7.06 14.98
CA ALA A 59 -7.18 -7.37 15.84
C ALA A 59 -8.03 -8.55 15.35
N VAL A 60 -8.18 -8.71 14.03
CA VAL A 60 -8.89 -9.86 13.45
C VAL A 60 -8.10 -11.15 13.70
N GLY A 61 -6.77 -11.06 13.73
CA GLY A 61 -5.88 -12.21 13.90
C GLY A 61 -5.98 -13.20 12.73
N GLY A 62 -5.26 -14.30 12.83
CA GLY A 62 -5.14 -15.29 11.76
C GLY A 62 -3.67 -15.58 11.42
N PRO A 63 -3.42 -16.50 10.48
CA PRO A 63 -2.06 -16.74 10.02
C PRO A 63 -1.52 -15.47 9.35
N VAL A 64 -0.44 -14.93 9.90
CA VAL A 64 0.38 -13.94 9.19
C VAL A 64 1.12 -14.69 8.10
N ASP A 65 0.76 -14.45 6.85
CA ASP A 65 1.44 -15.02 5.70
C ASP A 65 2.30 -13.96 5.03
N ASP A 66 3.59 -13.98 5.33
CA ASP A 66 4.57 -13.10 4.68
C ASP A 66 4.57 -13.27 3.16
N ALA A 67 4.16 -14.44 2.63
CA ALA A 67 4.09 -14.66 1.19
C ALA A 67 3.09 -13.72 0.51
N VAL A 68 1.95 -13.44 1.14
CA VAL A 68 0.95 -12.49 0.60
C VAL A 68 1.52 -11.08 0.55
N PHE A 69 2.23 -10.66 1.61
CA PHE A 69 2.90 -9.36 1.63
C PHE A 69 3.96 -9.27 0.52
N ILE A 70 4.83 -10.27 0.41
CA ILE A 70 5.91 -10.31 -0.59
C ILE A 70 5.34 -10.31 -2.02
N GLU A 71 4.30 -11.11 -2.28
CA GLU A 71 3.65 -11.18 -3.59
C GLU A 71 3.07 -9.82 -3.99
N LEU A 72 2.38 -9.14 -3.08
CA LEU A 72 1.77 -7.84 -3.36
C LEU A 72 2.81 -6.75 -3.58
N VAL A 73 3.88 -6.70 -2.77
CA VAL A 73 4.97 -5.74 -2.98
C VAL A 73 5.66 -5.98 -4.34
N ALA A 74 5.84 -7.25 -4.73
CA ALA A 74 6.38 -7.58 -6.04
C ALA A 74 5.43 -7.15 -7.18
N ALA A 75 4.12 -7.36 -7.02
CA ALA A 75 3.11 -6.93 -7.98
C ALA A 75 3.06 -5.39 -8.13
N GLU A 76 3.10 -4.66 -7.01
CA GLU A 76 3.19 -3.19 -7.01
C GLU A 76 4.45 -2.69 -7.73
N THR A 77 5.59 -3.33 -7.47
CA THR A 77 6.85 -3.00 -8.16
C THR A 77 6.73 -3.22 -9.68
N ALA A 78 6.23 -4.39 -10.09
CA ALA A 78 6.02 -4.71 -11.49
C ALA A 78 5.02 -3.78 -12.18
N PHE A 79 3.98 -3.32 -11.47
CA PHE A 79 3.03 -2.34 -11.96
C PHE A 79 3.71 -1.02 -12.31
N TRP A 80 4.59 -0.52 -11.43
CA TRP A 80 5.33 0.71 -11.67
C TRP A 80 6.40 0.58 -12.76
N ASP A 81 7.09 -0.56 -12.83
CA ASP A 81 8.03 -0.86 -13.92
C ASP A 81 7.32 -0.78 -15.29
N MET A 82 6.16 -1.42 -15.39
CA MET A 82 5.31 -1.35 -16.58
C MET A 82 4.89 0.10 -16.89
N ALA A 83 4.45 0.86 -15.89
CA ALA A 83 4.00 2.25 -16.06
C ALA A 83 5.13 3.17 -16.58
N MET A 84 6.37 2.92 -16.16
CA MET A 84 7.55 3.67 -16.57
C MET A 84 8.14 3.18 -17.91
N GLY A 85 7.61 2.10 -18.48
CA GLY A 85 8.14 1.48 -19.69
C GLY A 85 9.52 0.84 -19.49
N ALA A 86 9.88 0.54 -18.23
CA ALA A 86 11.04 -0.26 -17.92
C ALA A 86 10.70 -1.71 -18.29
N ALA A 87 11.33 -2.22 -19.36
CA ALA A 87 11.28 -3.62 -19.78
C ALA A 87 12.59 -4.30 -19.44
#